data_AF-A0A2G8JH42-F1
#
_entry.id   AF-A0A2G8JH42-F1
#
_cell.length_a   1.000
_cell.length_b   1.000
_cell.length_c   1.000
_cell.angle_alpha   90.00
_cell.angle_beta   90.00
_cell.angle_gamma   90.00
#
_symmetry.space_group_name_H-M   'P 1'
#
loop_
_entity.id
_entity.type
_entity.pdbx_description
1 polymer ?
#
loop_
_entity_poly.entity_id
_entity_poly.type
_entity_poly.pdbx_seq_one_letter_code
_entity_poly.pdbx_strand_id
1 'polypeptide(L)'
;MGLLHRLHHLDRDSNGTDRRPRTMFGCTIGLMDSVTAISFVALGTSVPDTFASKVAAVGDKHADASIGNVTGSNAVNVFLGIGVAWTLASFKHLMDGNQFCVDPGSLGFSVTLYTCFAVVSISVLMIRRVHPKIGAELGGPKWAKIPTSLFFVCLWLLYILISTLEAYDVIQGF
;
A
#
# COMPACT_ATOMS: atom_id res chain seq x y z
N MET A 1 -16.08 -15.75 14.16
CA MET A 1 -14.99 -16.23 15.05
C MET A 1 -14.75 -17.75 15.03
N GLY A 2 -15.77 -18.62 15.18
CA GLY A 2 -15.55 -20.08 15.37
C GLY A 2 -15.15 -20.91 14.14
N LEU A 3 -15.35 -20.41 12.92
CA LEU A 3 -14.96 -21.10 11.67
C LEU A 3 -13.50 -20.82 11.27
N LEU A 4 -13.03 -19.58 11.48
CA LEU A 4 -11.63 -19.18 11.22
C LEU A 4 -10.65 -19.90 12.16
N HIS A 5 -11.03 -20.05 13.44
CA HIS A 5 -10.24 -20.78 14.43
C HIS A 5 -10.21 -22.31 14.15
N ARG A 6 -11.25 -22.86 13.50
CA ARG A 6 -11.28 -24.27 13.07
C ARG A 6 -10.50 -24.52 11.77
N LEU A 7 -10.45 -23.54 10.85
CA LEU A 7 -9.59 -23.62 9.67
C LEU A 7 -8.10 -23.59 10.03
N HIS A 8 -7.71 -22.87 11.09
CA HIS A 8 -6.34 -22.87 11.60
C HIS A 8 -5.90 -24.23 12.19
N HIS A 9 -6.86 -25.07 12.60
CA HIS A 9 -6.60 -26.42 13.09
C HIS A 9 -6.58 -27.50 12.00
N LEU A 10 -7.20 -27.25 10.83
CA LEU A 10 -7.24 -28.20 9.72
C LEU A 10 -5.96 -28.19 8.86
N ASP A 11 -5.14 -27.14 8.99
CA ASP A 11 -3.85 -27.01 8.29
C ASP A 11 -2.66 -27.60 9.08
N ARG A 12 -2.86 -27.99 10.35
CA ARG A 12 -1.85 -28.71 11.12
C ARG A 12 -2.04 -30.22 10.93
N ASP A 13 -1.03 -30.87 10.38
CA ASP A 13 -0.93 -32.32 10.40
C ASP A 13 -0.97 -32.87 11.83
N SER A 14 -1.31 -34.16 11.97
CA SER A 14 -1.34 -34.89 13.26
C SER A 14 -0.02 -34.85 14.06
N ASN A 15 1.05 -34.30 13.48
CA ASN A 15 2.36 -34.08 14.08
C ASN A 15 2.66 -32.60 14.41
N GLY A 16 1.67 -31.71 14.31
CA GLY A 16 1.78 -30.27 14.60
C GLY A 16 2.41 -29.41 13.50
N THR A 17 2.79 -30.01 12.36
CA THR A 17 3.39 -29.32 11.22
C THR A 17 2.33 -28.65 10.34
N ASP A 18 2.54 -27.37 10.07
CA ASP A 18 1.69 -26.52 9.23
C ASP A 18 1.90 -26.80 7.74
N ARG A 19 0.83 -27.24 7.05
CA ARG A 19 0.78 -27.67 5.63
C ARG A 19 0.68 -26.52 4.62
N ARG A 20 0.61 -25.27 5.06
CA ARG A 20 0.62 -24.11 4.15
C ARG A 20 1.86 -24.19 3.24
N PRO A 21 1.71 -24.17 1.91
CA PRO A 21 2.85 -24.16 1.01
C PRO A 21 3.65 -22.89 1.26
N ARG A 22 4.79 -23.03 1.96
CA ARG A 22 5.72 -21.94 2.23
C ARG A 22 6.63 -21.72 1.02
N THR A 23 6.74 -20.50 0.54
CA THR A 23 7.74 -20.14 -0.47
C THR A 23 9.15 -20.43 0.07
N MET A 24 10.08 -20.85 -0.79
CA MET A 24 11.45 -21.23 -0.40
C MET A 24 12.17 -20.14 0.42
N PHE A 25 11.83 -18.87 0.18
CA PHE A 25 12.33 -17.74 0.96
C PHE A 25 11.70 -17.64 2.35
N GLY A 26 10.38 -17.83 2.50
CA GLY A 26 9.71 -17.83 3.81
C GLY A 26 10.29 -18.87 4.78
N CYS A 27 10.69 -20.03 4.27
CA CYS A 27 11.37 -21.07 5.05
C CYS A 27 12.79 -20.68 5.52
N THR A 28 13.49 -19.78 4.81
CA THR A 28 14.89 -19.44 5.12
C THR A 28 14.99 -18.33 6.18
N ILE A 29 13.98 -17.46 6.26
CA ILE A 29 13.98 -16.25 7.11
C ILE A 29 13.00 -16.37 8.29
N GLY A 30 12.20 -17.43 8.37
CA GLY A 30 11.24 -17.66 9.47
C GLY A 30 10.06 -16.67 9.47
N LEU A 31 9.80 -15.99 8.35
CA LEU A 31 8.75 -14.99 8.17
C LEU A 31 7.59 -15.59 7.35
N MET A 32 6.36 -15.23 7.72
CA MET A 32 5.16 -15.68 7.04
C MET A 32 5.15 -15.17 5.58
N ASP A 33 4.82 -16.03 4.62
CA ASP A 33 4.87 -15.73 3.17
C ASP A 33 4.14 -14.44 2.77
N SER A 34 3.08 -14.09 3.49
CA SER A 34 2.32 -12.86 3.28
C SER A 34 3.17 -11.61 3.55
N VAL A 35 4.02 -11.65 4.58
CA VAL A 35 4.88 -10.52 4.99
C VAL A 35 6.04 -10.35 4.01
N THR A 36 6.64 -11.44 3.56
CA THR A 36 7.68 -11.43 2.51
C THR A 36 7.13 -11.00 1.16
N ALA A 37 5.92 -11.44 0.78
CA ALA A 37 5.26 -11.00 -0.44
C ALA A 37 4.97 -9.49 -0.41
N ILE A 38 4.33 -8.98 0.65
CA ILE A 38 3.97 -7.56 0.75
C ILE A 38 5.22 -6.69 0.87
N SER A 39 6.26 -7.12 1.60
CA SER A 39 7.45 -6.28 1.80
C SER A 39 8.38 -6.33 0.60
N PHE A 40 8.81 -7.52 0.15
CA PHE A 40 9.82 -7.62 -0.92
C PHE A 40 9.25 -7.42 -2.31
N VAL A 41 8.05 -7.91 -2.61
CA VAL A 41 7.46 -7.71 -3.95
C VAL A 41 7.00 -6.26 -4.11
N ALA A 42 6.37 -5.66 -3.09
CA ALA A 42 5.96 -4.26 -3.17
C ALA A 42 7.14 -3.28 -3.10
N LEU A 43 8.20 -3.57 -2.33
CA LEU A 43 9.46 -2.82 -2.43
C LEU A 43 10.09 -3.00 -3.81
N GLY A 44 10.07 -4.20 -4.37
CA GLY A 44 10.63 -4.53 -5.67
C GLY A 44 9.96 -3.78 -6.83
N THR A 45 8.64 -3.55 -6.78
CA THR A 45 7.93 -2.74 -7.78
C THR A 45 8.08 -1.24 -7.53
N SER A 46 8.07 -0.80 -6.27
CA SER A 46 8.14 0.62 -5.92
C SER A 46 9.52 1.25 -6.10
N VAL A 47 10.61 0.46 -6.01
CA VAL A 47 11.99 0.96 -6.16
C VAL A 47 12.27 1.47 -7.59
N PRO A 48 12.01 0.70 -8.67
CA PRO A 48 12.12 1.21 -10.04
C PRO A 48 11.28 2.45 -10.31
N ASP A 49 10.03 2.45 -9.85
CA ASP A 49 9.09 3.59 -10.00
C ASP A 49 9.61 4.84 -9.27
N THR A 50 10.20 4.66 -8.09
CA THR A 50 10.83 5.73 -7.32
C THR A 50 12.07 6.28 -8.03
N PHE A 51 12.90 5.41 -8.62
CA PHE A 51 14.06 5.84 -9.40
C PHE A 51 13.66 6.60 -10.66
N ALA A 52 12.68 6.11 -11.41
CA ALA A 52 12.17 6.80 -12.60
C ALA A 52 11.58 8.17 -12.23
N SER A 53 10.84 8.25 -11.13
CA SER A 53 10.28 9.51 -10.62
C SER A 53 11.36 10.47 -10.15
N LYS A 54 12.39 10.00 -9.45
CA LYS A 54 13.56 10.80 -9.06
C LYS A 54 14.30 11.36 -10.27
N VAL A 55 14.51 10.56 -11.32
CA VAL A 55 15.19 11.00 -12.54
C VAL A 55 14.35 12.07 -13.27
N ALA A 56 13.03 11.86 -13.37
CA ALA A 56 12.12 12.88 -13.91
C ALA A 56 12.09 14.17 -13.07
N ALA A 57 12.19 14.07 -11.73
CA ALA A 57 12.25 15.22 -10.83
C ALA A 57 13.55 16.02 -10.94
N VAL A 58 14.68 15.36 -11.26
CA VAL A 58 15.99 16.01 -11.39
C VAL A 58 16.14 16.73 -12.73
N GLY A 59 15.43 16.26 -13.76
CA GLY A 59 15.42 16.86 -15.10
C GLY A 59 14.54 18.10 -15.25
N ASP A 60 13.67 18.41 -14.28
CA ASP A 60 12.67 19.47 -14.40
C ASP A 60 12.69 20.44 -13.20
N LYS A 61 12.61 21.74 -13.47
CA LYS A 61 12.73 22.82 -12.46
C LYS A 61 11.55 22.82 -11.47
N HIS A 62 10.39 22.35 -11.90
CA HIS A 62 9.16 22.34 -11.10
C HIS A 62 8.84 20.96 -10.50
N ALA A 63 9.53 19.91 -10.95
CA ALA A 63 9.32 18.51 -10.55
C ALA A 63 7.89 17.97 -10.81
N ASP A 64 7.10 18.66 -11.64
CA ASP A 64 5.73 18.26 -11.97
C ASP A 64 5.70 16.93 -12.76
N ALA A 65 6.71 16.70 -13.61
CA ALA A 65 6.89 15.43 -14.32
C ALA A 65 7.05 14.21 -13.37
N SER A 66 7.61 14.42 -12.18
CA SER A 66 7.75 13.36 -11.18
C SER A 66 6.40 12.95 -10.58
N ILE A 67 5.46 13.87 -10.44
CA ILE A 67 4.13 13.59 -9.87
C ILE A 67 3.34 12.70 -10.81
N GLY A 68 3.37 13.01 -12.11
CA GLY A 68 2.73 12.20 -13.14
C GLY A 68 3.26 10.77 -13.17
N ASN A 69 4.58 10.59 -13.00
CA ASN A 69 5.20 9.27 -12.97
C ASN A 69 4.80 8.47 -11.72
N VAL A 70 4.96 9.04 -10.52
CA VAL A 70 4.57 8.36 -9.26
C VAL A 70 3.08 8.00 -9.27
N THR A 71 2.23 8.95 -9.67
CA THR A 71 0.78 8.75 -9.67
C THR A 71 0.36 7.73 -10.72
N GLY A 72 0.98 7.76 -11.90
CA GLY A 72 0.71 6.82 -12.99
C GLY A 72 1.11 5.39 -12.63
N SER A 73 2.31 5.17 -12.12
CA SER A 73 2.76 3.85 -11.68
C SER A 73 1.90 3.29 -10.54
N ASN A 74 1.54 4.11 -9.55
CA ASN A 74 0.65 3.69 -8.46
C ASN A 74 -0.77 3.38 -8.95
N ALA A 75 -1.29 4.16 -9.90
CA ALA A 75 -2.60 3.88 -10.51
C ALA A 75 -2.58 2.53 -11.27
N VAL A 76 -1.54 2.25 -12.05
CA VAL A 76 -1.37 0.96 -12.73
C VAL A 76 -1.30 -0.18 -11.71
N ASN A 77 -0.53 -0.05 -10.64
CA ASN A 77 -0.41 -1.09 -9.62
C ASN A 77 -1.76 -1.42 -8.95
N VAL A 78 -2.58 -0.42 -8.65
CA VAL A 78 -3.89 -0.64 -8.02
C VAL A 78 -4.92 -1.15 -9.05
N PHE A 79 -5.07 -0.47 -10.19
CA PHE A 79 -6.13 -0.79 -11.15
C PHE A 79 -5.82 -2.06 -11.96
N LEU A 80 -4.59 -2.20 -12.46
CA LEU A 80 -4.20 -3.39 -13.22
C LEU A 80 -3.76 -4.53 -12.31
N GLY A 81 -3.04 -4.26 -11.21
CA GLY A 81 -2.61 -5.31 -10.28
C GLY A 81 -3.79 -5.94 -9.54
N ILE A 82 -4.53 -5.15 -8.76
CA ILE A 82 -5.64 -5.67 -7.95
C ILE A 82 -6.91 -5.84 -8.79
N GLY A 83 -7.23 -4.88 -9.67
CA GLY A 83 -8.48 -4.90 -10.44
C GLY A 83 -8.58 -6.05 -11.45
N VAL A 84 -7.50 -6.38 -12.16
CA VAL A 84 -7.51 -7.52 -13.10
C VAL A 84 -7.57 -8.84 -12.34
N ALA A 85 -6.79 -8.98 -11.26
CA ALA A 85 -6.79 -10.19 -10.43
C ALA A 85 -8.20 -10.49 -9.86
N TRP A 86 -8.88 -9.45 -9.35
CA TRP A 86 -10.25 -9.59 -8.85
C TRP A 86 -11.20 -9.98 -9.99
N THR A 87 -11.14 -9.30 -11.13
CA THR A 87 -12.03 -9.60 -12.28
C THR A 87 -11.91 -11.05 -12.73
N LEU A 88 -10.69 -11.58 -12.82
CA LEU A 88 -10.43 -12.98 -13.17
C LEU A 88 -10.98 -13.94 -12.10
N ALA A 89 -10.79 -13.63 -10.82
CA ALA A 89 -11.32 -14.44 -9.72
C ALA A 89 -12.86 -14.49 -9.74
N SER A 90 -13.51 -13.33 -9.89
CA SER A 90 -14.97 -13.24 -10.02
C SER A 90 -15.48 -14.04 -11.22
N PHE A 91 -14.81 -13.98 -12.36
CA PHE A 91 -15.21 -14.70 -13.56
C PHE A 91 -15.09 -16.22 -13.38
N LYS A 92 -14.01 -16.71 -12.76
CA LYS A 92 -13.86 -18.14 -12.44
C LYS A 92 -14.96 -18.62 -11.49
N HIS A 93 -15.26 -17.85 -10.44
CA HIS A 93 -16.34 -18.20 -9.51
C HIS A 93 -17.71 -18.22 -10.17
N LEU A 94 -17.96 -17.30 -11.12
CA LEU A 94 -19.16 -17.30 -11.95
C LEU A 94 -19.27 -18.57 -12.80
N MET A 95 -18.17 -19.01 -13.42
CA MET A 95 -18.12 -20.26 -14.21
C MET A 95 -18.35 -21.51 -13.34
N ASP A 96 -17.83 -21.50 -12.12
CA ASP A 96 -17.96 -22.60 -11.16
C ASP A 96 -19.33 -22.61 -10.44
N GLY A 97 -20.22 -21.64 -10.74
CA GLY A 97 -21.55 -21.51 -10.13
C GLY A 97 -21.54 -21.08 -8.66
N ASN A 98 -20.41 -20.60 -8.15
CA ASN A 98 -20.21 -20.23 -6.76
C ASN A 98 -20.30 -18.70 -6.57
N GLN A 99 -20.80 -18.26 -5.42
CA GLN A 99 -20.76 -16.84 -5.08
C GLN A 99 -19.34 -16.42 -4.66
N PHE A 100 -18.86 -15.31 -5.22
CA PHE A 100 -17.59 -14.70 -4.86
C PHE A 100 -17.76 -13.87 -3.58
N CYS A 101 -17.62 -14.51 -2.42
CA CYS A 101 -17.64 -13.84 -1.12
C CYS A 101 -16.19 -13.62 -0.65
N VAL A 102 -15.80 -12.35 -0.48
CA VAL A 102 -14.48 -11.98 0.04
C VAL A 102 -14.70 -11.12 1.27
N ASP A 103 -14.20 -11.60 2.42
CA ASP A 103 -14.21 -10.84 3.65
C ASP A 103 -13.18 -9.68 3.54
N PRO A 104 -13.61 -8.41 3.64
CA PRO A 104 -12.71 -7.28 3.44
C PRO A 104 -11.71 -7.06 4.59
N GLY A 105 -11.91 -7.71 5.75
CA GLY A 105 -11.01 -7.58 6.91
C GLY A 105 -10.69 -6.12 7.28
N SER A 106 -9.44 -5.86 7.62
CA SER A 106 -8.90 -4.51 7.94
C SER A 106 -8.67 -3.60 6.72
N LEU A 107 -8.98 -4.07 5.51
CA LEU A 107 -8.73 -3.32 4.28
C LEU A 107 -9.58 -2.03 4.25
N GLY A 108 -10.84 -2.12 4.70
CA GLY A 108 -11.74 -0.96 4.74
C GLY A 108 -11.18 0.17 5.60
N PHE A 109 -10.75 -0.16 6.82
CA PHE A 109 -10.15 0.80 7.75
C PHE A 109 -8.88 1.45 7.17
N SER A 110 -7.98 0.64 6.63
CA SER A 110 -6.73 1.12 6.04
C SER A 110 -6.97 2.03 4.83
N VAL A 111 -7.94 1.70 3.96
CA VAL A 111 -8.31 2.53 2.81
C VAL A 111 -8.90 3.87 3.26
N THR A 112 -9.81 3.88 4.25
CA THR A 112 -10.39 5.12 4.78
C THR A 112 -9.31 6.03 5.38
N LEU A 113 -8.41 5.47 6.19
CA LEU A 113 -7.30 6.22 6.78
C LEU A 113 -6.39 6.81 5.70
N TYR A 114 -6.04 6.01 4.68
CA TYR A 114 -5.26 6.46 3.53
C TYR A 114 -5.95 7.61 2.79
N THR A 115 -7.25 7.51 2.52
CA THR A 115 -8.01 8.58 1.83
C THR A 115 -8.01 9.88 2.65
N CYS A 116 -8.20 9.82 3.96
CA CYS A 116 -8.14 10.99 4.83
C CYS A 116 -6.77 11.68 4.76
N PHE A 117 -5.68 10.92 4.88
CA PHE A 117 -4.33 11.48 4.80
C PHE A 117 -3.96 11.97 3.39
N ALA A 118 -4.50 11.33 2.35
CA ALA A 118 -4.34 11.78 0.98
C ALA A 118 -4.99 13.16 0.76
N VAL A 119 -6.20 13.40 1.28
CA VAL A 119 -6.86 14.72 1.21
C VAL A 119 -6.06 15.79 1.92
N VAL A 120 -5.52 15.49 3.10
CA VAL A 120 -4.61 16.40 3.83
C VAL A 120 -3.37 16.71 3.00
N SER A 121 -2.76 15.69 2.40
CA SER A 121 -1.54 15.84 1.60
C SER A 121 -1.79 16.68 0.34
N ILE A 122 -2.89 16.44 -0.37
CA ILE A 122 -3.30 17.22 -1.54
C ILE A 122 -3.59 18.67 -1.14
N SER A 123 -4.26 18.90 -0.02
CA SER A 123 -4.55 20.24 0.48
C SER A 123 -3.27 21.02 0.79
N VAL A 124 -2.28 20.38 1.42
CA VAL A 124 -0.94 20.98 1.67
C VAL A 124 -0.22 21.31 0.36
N LEU A 125 -0.27 20.44 -0.65
CA LEU A 125 0.30 20.70 -1.97
C LEU A 125 -0.42 21.86 -2.68
N MET A 126 -1.75 21.92 -2.63
CA MET A 126 -2.54 23.00 -3.21
C MET A 126 -2.26 24.35 -2.55
N ILE A 127 -2.12 24.39 -1.22
CA ILE A 127 -1.72 25.60 -0.49
C ILE A 127 -0.33 26.07 -0.94
N ARG A 128 0.63 25.15 -1.08
CA ARG A 128 1.99 25.47 -1.58
C ARG A 128 1.99 25.96 -3.02
N ARG A 129 1.10 25.45 -3.86
CA ARG A 129 0.92 25.89 -5.26
C ARG A 129 0.35 27.30 -5.37
N VAL A 130 -0.69 27.60 -4.60
CA VAL A 130 -1.38 28.91 -4.64
C VAL A 130 -0.54 30.01 -3.99
N HIS A 131 0.40 29.66 -3.11
CA HIS A 131 1.23 30.64 -2.42
C HIS A 131 2.26 31.30 -3.36
N PRO A 132 2.20 32.63 -3.59
CA PRO A 132 2.98 33.32 -4.63
C PRO A 132 4.49 33.33 -4.40
N LYS A 133 4.97 33.02 -3.19
CA LYS A 133 6.41 32.92 -2.87
C LYS A 133 7.02 31.54 -3.18
N ILE A 134 6.21 30.52 -3.46
CA ILE A 134 6.67 29.13 -3.69
C ILE A 134 6.34 28.72 -5.13
N GLY A 135 5.08 28.87 -5.54
CA GLY A 135 4.62 28.61 -6.92
C GLY A 135 4.96 27.22 -7.48
N ALA A 136 5.20 26.24 -6.61
CA ALA A 136 5.68 24.91 -6.99
C ALA A 136 5.06 23.84 -6.08
N GLU A 137 4.68 22.71 -6.67
CA GLU A 137 4.02 21.59 -5.97
C GLU A 137 5.03 20.79 -5.14
N LEU A 138 6.09 20.25 -5.77
CA LEU A 138 7.18 19.53 -5.09
C LEU A 138 8.52 20.27 -5.15
N GLY A 139 8.66 21.25 -6.03
CA GLY A 139 9.82 22.14 -6.16
C GLY A 139 9.80 23.32 -5.19
N GLY A 140 10.58 24.35 -5.54
CA GLY A 140 10.65 25.60 -4.79
C GLY A 140 11.81 25.66 -3.79
N PRO A 141 11.85 26.71 -2.95
CA PRO A 141 13.00 27.00 -2.12
C PRO A 141 13.19 25.97 -0.99
N LYS A 142 14.46 25.69 -0.64
CA LYS A 142 14.84 24.63 0.32
C LYS A 142 14.13 24.75 1.67
N TRP A 143 13.86 25.98 2.12
CA TRP A 143 13.17 26.25 3.40
C TRP A 143 11.71 25.81 3.42
N ALA A 144 11.04 25.69 2.26
CA ALA A 144 9.67 25.18 2.17
C ALA A 144 9.63 23.68 1.81
N LYS A 145 10.55 23.22 0.96
CA LYS A 145 10.61 21.81 0.52
C LYS A 145 10.92 20.83 1.66
N ILE A 146 11.91 21.15 2.51
CA ILE A 146 12.36 20.26 3.58
C ILE A 146 11.27 20.00 4.63
N PRO A 147 10.63 21.02 5.24
CA PRO A 147 9.58 20.78 6.24
C PRO A 147 8.36 20.08 5.66
N THR A 148 7.93 20.41 4.43
CA THR A 148 6.80 19.71 3.79
C THR A 148 7.13 18.24 3.49
N SER A 149 8.35 17.95 3.03
CA SER A 149 8.79 16.57 2.81
C SER A 149 8.83 15.78 4.13
N LEU A 150 9.31 16.39 5.21
CA LEU A 150 9.34 15.75 6.53
C LEU A 150 7.92 15.45 7.03
N PHE A 151 7.00 16.40 6.88
CA PHE A 151 5.60 16.23 7.24
C PHE A 151 4.94 15.06 6.51
N PHE A 152 5.18 14.89 5.20
CA PHE A 152 4.66 13.74 4.45
C PHE A 152 5.27 12.41 4.88
N VAL A 153 6.56 12.38 5.20
CA VAL A 153 7.19 11.17 5.77
C VAL A 153 6.57 10.84 7.14
N CYS A 154 6.32 11.84 7.98
CA CYS A 154 5.64 11.64 9.26
C CYS A 154 4.21 11.13 9.08
N LEU A 155 3.44 11.66 8.14
CA LEU A 155 2.10 11.15 7.80
C LEU A 155 2.14 9.70 7.32
N TRP A 156 3.13 9.34 6.50
CA TRP A 156 3.33 7.97 6.03
C TRP A 156 3.67 7.00 7.17
N LEU A 157 4.57 7.38 8.07
CA LEU A 157 4.89 6.58 9.25
C LEU A 157 3.67 6.43 10.19
N LEU A 158 2.89 7.51 10.36
CA LEU A 158 1.67 7.49 11.14
C LEU A 158 0.62 6.56 10.52
N TYR A 159 0.48 6.57 9.20
CA TYR A 159 -0.40 5.64 8.48
C TYR A 159 0.00 4.18 8.74
N ILE A 160 1.28 3.86 8.57
CA ILE A 160 1.79 2.50 8.83
C ILE A 160 1.53 2.13 10.27
N LEU A 161 1.83 3.00 11.23
CA LEU A 161 1.65 2.74 12.65
C LEU A 161 0.18 2.43 12.98
N ILE A 162 -0.76 3.27 12.56
CA ILE A 162 -2.18 3.11 12.88
C ILE A 162 -2.76 1.89 12.16
N SER A 163 -2.44 1.68 10.88
CA SER A 163 -2.88 0.51 10.11
C SER A 163 -2.33 -0.79 10.71
N THR A 164 -1.08 -0.77 11.18
CA THR A 164 -0.46 -1.93 11.84
C THR A 164 -1.11 -2.21 13.19
N LEU A 165 -1.38 -1.18 14.00
CA LEU A 165 -2.03 -1.34 15.31
C LEU A 165 -3.44 -1.93 15.20
N GLU A 166 -4.20 -1.54 14.18
CA GLU A 166 -5.50 -2.14 13.89
C GLU A 166 -5.36 -3.58 13.38
N ALA A 167 -4.38 -3.86 12.51
CA ALA A 167 -4.13 -5.23 12.03
C ALA A 167 -3.69 -6.21 13.14
N TYR A 168 -3.10 -5.72 14.23
CA TYR A 168 -2.75 -6.51 15.42
C TYR A 168 -3.88 -6.57 16.47
N ASP A 169 -5.10 -6.13 16.14
CA ASP A 169 -6.27 -6.07 17.05
C ASP A 169 -6.01 -5.24 18.32
N VAL A 170 -5.01 -4.34 18.32
CA VAL A 170 -4.75 -3.43 19.45
C VAL A 170 -5.79 -2.31 19.49
N ILE A 171 -6.27 -1.90 18.32
CA ILE A 171 -7.35 -0.92 18.14
C ILE A 171 -8.44 -1.61 17.33
N GLN A 172 -9.68 -1.57 17.80
CA GLN A 172 -10.81 -2.06 17.01
C GLN A 172 -11.13 -1.05 15.90
N GLY A 173 -10.84 -1.44 14.66
CA GLY A 173 -11.42 -0.80 13.48
C GLY A 173 -12.95 -0.93 13.47
N PHE A 174 -13.62 -0.02 12.75
CA PHE A 174 -15.08 -0.02 12.60
C PHE A 174 -15.55 -0.98 11.51
#